data_AF-A0AAW1L6T7-F1
#
_entry.id   AF-A0AAW1L6T7-F1
#
_cell.length_a   1.000
_cell.length_b   1.000
_cell.length_c   1.000
_cell.angle_alpha   90.00
_cell.angle_beta   90.00
_cell.angle_gamma   90.00
#
_symmetry.space_group_name_H-M   'P 1'
#
loop_
_entity.id
_entity.type
_entity.pdbx_description
1 polymer ?
#
loop_
_entity_poly.entity_id
_entity_poly.type
_entity_poly.pdbx_seq_one_letter_code
_entity_poly.pdbx_strand_id
1 'polypeptide(L)'
;MESPNTVLKGRKTSPFKTPSKRQKLQNLCKKALLEYHTSLLEKEKSLNIEIAKLGKKNLDCNLDAEMQALHTYNDVKDLTQVVLGYVADAEHCTITELHQRYCLPTD
;
A
#
# COMPACT_ATOMS: atom_id res chain seq x y z
N MET A 1 65.57 20.73 55.03
CA MET A 1 64.65 19.86 54.26
C MET A 1 64.31 18.73 55.22
N GLU A 2 63.10 18.50 55.72
CA GLU A 2 61.73 18.78 55.28
C GLU A 2 60.82 18.94 56.52
N SER A 3 59.72 19.68 56.38
CA SER A 3 58.51 19.64 57.22
C SER A 3 57.44 20.51 56.55
N PRO A 4 56.14 20.34 56.83
CA PRO A 4 55.37 19.11 56.97
C PRO A 4 54.06 19.15 56.14
N ASN A 5 53.44 17.97 55.99
CA ASN A 5 52.08 17.76 55.52
C ASN A 5 51.06 18.77 56.10
N THR A 6 50.32 19.47 55.23
CA THR A 6 49.12 20.21 55.61
C THR A 6 47.88 19.51 55.07
N VAL A 7 47.13 18.91 55.98
CA VAL A 7 45.77 18.40 55.77
C VAL A 7 44.84 19.59 55.52
N LEU A 8 44.30 19.73 54.32
CA LEU A 8 43.20 20.65 54.04
C LEU A 8 41.87 19.89 53.97
N LYS A 9 40.96 20.36 54.83
CA LYS A 9 39.67 19.84 55.23
C LYS A 9 38.72 19.62 54.05
N GLY A 10 37.96 18.52 54.12
CA GLY A 10 36.93 18.16 53.16
C GLY A 10 35.88 19.26 52.96
N ARG A 11 35.54 19.51 51.69
CA ARG A 11 34.34 20.26 51.31
C ARG A 11 33.13 19.37 51.53
N LYS A 12 32.23 19.78 52.43
CA LYS A 12 30.87 19.26 52.54
C LYS A 12 30.13 19.59 51.25
N THR A 13 29.87 18.60 50.41
CA THR A 13 28.98 18.75 49.26
C THR A 13 27.54 18.79 49.78
N SER A 14 26.83 19.87 49.46
CA SER A 14 25.39 20.00 49.71
C SER A 14 24.59 18.99 48.88
N PRO A 15 23.36 18.60 49.31
CA PRO A 15 22.58 17.63 48.57
C PRO A 15 22.06 18.26 47.28
N PHE A 16 22.55 17.77 46.15
CA PHE A 16 22.09 18.13 44.81
C PHE A 16 20.60 17.75 44.68
N LYS A 17 19.71 18.74 44.69
CA LYS A 17 18.27 18.54 44.55
C LYS A 17 17.89 18.20 43.09
N THR A 18 17.52 16.94 42.90
CA THR A 18 16.48 16.37 42.01
C THR A 18 16.65 16.38 40.48
N PRO A 19 16.67 15.19 39.83
CA PRO A 19 16.37 15.02 38.40
C PRO A 19 14.91 14.56 38.20
N SER A 20 13.94 15.18 38.87
CA SER A 20 12.55 14.67 38.89
C SER A 20 11.78 14.93 37.57
N LYS A 21 12.08 16.02 36.85
CA LYS A 21 11.38 16.38 35.60
C LYS A 21 11.79 15.50 34.40
N ARG A 22 13.05 15.06 34.33
CA ARG A 22 13.58 14.28 33.19
C ARG A 22 13.02 12.85 33.15
N GLN A 23 12.89 12.22 34.31
CA GLN A 23 12.29 10.88 34.43
C GLN A 23 10.79 10.89 34.09
N LYS A 24 10.06 11.94 34.47
CA LYS A 24 8.63 12.08 34.16
C LYS A 24 8.37 12.19 32.65
N LEU A 25 9.19 12.95 31.93
CA LEU A 25 9.08 13.11 30.47
C LEU A 25 9.43 11.81 29.71
N GLN A 26 10.47 11.09 30.15
CA GLN A 26 10.82 9.78 29.58
C GLN A 26 9.71 8.74 29.80
N ASN A 27 9.08 8.75 30.97
CA ASN A 27 7.95 7.85 31.26
C ASN A 27 6.69 8.19 30.46
N LEU A 28 6.42 9.47 30.20
CA LEU A 28 5.33 9.92 29.31
C LEU A 28 5.56 9.45 27.86
N CYS A 29 6.78 9.62 27.35
CA CYS A 29 7.15 9.17 26.02
C CYS A 29 7.05 7.64 25.87
N LYS A 30 7.50 6.89 26.88
CA LYS A 30 7.37 5.43 26.92
C LYS A 30 5.91 4.96 27.00
N LYS A 31 5.06 5.66 27.74
CA LYS A 31 3.62 5.38 27.83
C LYS A 31 2.91 5.61 26.49
N ALA A 32 3.18 6.74 25.84
CA ALA A 32 2.64 7.05 24.52
C ALA A 32 3.09 6.03 23.45
N LEU A 33 4.36 5.60 23.52
CA LEU A 33 4.89 4.57 22.63
C LEU A 33 4.21 3.20 22.87
N LEU A 34 3.98 2.83 24.12
CA LEU A 34 3.26 1.61 24.47
C LEU A 34 1.80 1.64 24.01
N GLU A 35 1.11 2.76 24.21
CA GLU A 35 -0.28 2.96 23.74
C GLU A 35 -0.37 2.86 22.20
N TYR A 36 0.60 3.45 21.50
CA TYR A 36 0.68 3.35 20.04
C TYR A 36 0.93 1.91 19.58
N HIS A 37 1.87 1.21 20.22
CA HIS A 37 2.16 -0.20 19.93
C HIS A 37 0.95 -1.11 20.18
N THR A 38 0.21 -0.90 21.27
CA THR A 38 -1.03 -1.65 21.53
C THR A 38 -2.08 -1.38 20.46
N SER A 39 -2.23 -0.13 20.01
CA SER A 39 -3.18 0.22 18.95
C SER A 39 -2.84 -0.43 17.60
N LEU A 40 -1.54 -0.59 17.30
CA LEU A 40 -1.05 -1.27 16.11
C LEU A 40 -1.36 -2.77 16.15
N LEU A 41 -1.14 -3.43 17.29
CA LEU A 41 -1.47 -4.85 17.47
C LEU A 41 -2.97 -5.10 17.36
N GLU A 42 -3.81 -4.20 17.86
CA GLU A 42 -5.26 -4.29 17.71
C GLU A 42 -5.68 -4.16 16.23
N LYS A 43 -5.08 -3.21 15.50
CA LYS A 43 -5.30 -3.05 14.05
C LYS A 43 -4.86 -4.28 13.28
N GLU A 44 -3.67 -4.80 13.56
CA GLU A 44 -3.16 -6.02 12.94
C GLU A 44 -4.11 -7.20 13.15
N LYS A 45 -4.60 -7.40 14.39
CA LYS A 45 -5.60 -8.43 14.69
C LYS A 45 -6.89 -8.22 13.92
N SER A 46 -7.40 -6.98 13.85
CA SER A 46 -8.63 -6.70 13.08
C SER A 46 -8.46 -7.00 11.60
N LEU A 47 -7.31 -6.62 11.02
CA LEU A 47 -7.00 -6.87 9.61
C LEU A 47 -6.84 -8.36 9.35
N ASN A 48 -6.17 -9.11 10.23
CA ASN A 48 -6.05 -10.56 10.11
C ASN A 48 -7.42 -11.26 10.15
N ILE A 49 -8.34 -10.79 10.99
CA ILE A 49 -9.73 -11.30 11.02
C ILE A 49 -10.45 -10.99 9.71
N GLU A 50 -10.27 -9.78 9.17
CA GLU A 50 -10.87 -9.37 7.90
C GLU A 50 -10.33 -10.16 6.71
N ILE A 51 -9.00 -10.33 6.63
CA ILE A 51 -8.34 -11.19 5.63
C ILE A 51 -8.86 -12.62 5.73
N ALA A 52 -8.97 -13.18 6.95
CA ALA A 52 -9.50 -14.53 7.14
C ALA A 52 -10.99 -14.64 6.74
N LYS A 53 -11.80 -13.58 6.94
CA LYS A 53 -13.19 -13.52 6.47
C LYS A 53 -13.27 -13.43 4.95
N LEU A 54 -12.40 -12.65 4.33
CA LEU A 54 -12.33 -12.49 2.88
C LEU A 54 -11.82 -13.76 2.19
N GLY A 55 -10.78 -14.40 2.73
CA GLY A 55 -10.23 -15.65 2.19
C GLY A 55 -11.15 -16.88 2.34
N LYS A 56 -12.12 -16.84 3.26
CA LYS A 56 -13.16 -17.90 3.38
C LYS A 56 -14.24 -17.79 2.31
N LYS A 57 -14.42 -16.62 1.71
CA LYS A 57 -15.12 -16.53 0.43
C LYS A 57 -14.08 -17.01 -0.57
N ASN A 58 -14.30 -18.19 -1.17
CA ASN A 58 -13.45 -18.73 -2.25
C ASN A 58 -13.52 -17.79 -3.47
N LEU A 59 -12.92 -16.61 -3.34
CA LEU A 59 -12.64 -15.67 -4.41
C LEU A 59 -11.35 -16.17 -5.05
N ASP A 60 -11.46 -17.28 -5.77
CA ASP A 60 -10.52 -17.54 -6.85
C ASP A 60 -10.90 -16.56 -7.97
N CYS A 61 -10.57 -15.29 -7.73
CA CYS A 61 -10.86 -14.17 -8.63
C CYS A 61 -9.73 -13.99 -9.63
N ASN A 62 -9.06 -15.09 -10.01
CA ASN A 62 -8.09 -15.10 -11.08
C ASN A 62 -8.84 -14.91 -12.43
N LEU A 63 -9.21 -13.67 -12.69
CA LEU A 63 -9.87 -13.19 -13.90
C LEU A 63 -8.88 -12.87 -15.00
N ASP A 64 -7.60 -13.24 -14.83
CA ASP A 64 -6.55 -12.90 -15.79
C ASP A 64 -6.82 -13.55 -17.15
N ALA A 65 -7.39 -14.77 -17.16
CA ALA A 65 -7.79 -15.46 -18.38
C ALA A 65 -8.93 -14.73 -19.10
N GLU A 66 -9.99 -14.33 -18.38
CA GLU A 66 -11.12 -13.58 -18.91
C GLU A 66 -10.68 -12.20 -19.42
N MET A 67 -9.79 -11.53 -18.67
CA MET A 67 -9.23 -10.24 -19.05
C MET A 67 -8.36 -10.35 -20.31
N GLN A 68 -7.55 -11.41 -20.41
CA GLN A 68 -6.75 -11.66 -21.61
C GLN A 68 -7.61 -12.01 -22.83
N ALA A 69 -8.69 -12.76 -22.64
CA ALA A 69 -9.66 -13.05 -23.70
C ALA A 69 -10.34 -11.77 -24.21
N LEU A 70 -10.71 -10.85 -23.30
CA LEU A 70 -11.28 -9.55 -23.68
C LEU A 70 -10.31 -8.69 -24.49
N HIS A 71 -9.04 -8.61 -24.08
CA HIS A 71 -8.02 -7.89 -24.84
C HIS A 71 -7.83 -8.50 -26.23
N THR A 72 -7.73 -9.83 -26.31
CA THR A 72 -7.57 -10.54 -27.59
C THR A 72 -8.77 -10.29 -28.52
N TYR A 73 -9.99 -10.32 -27.98
CA TYR A 73 -11.19 -10.00 -28.75
C TYR A 73 -11.14 -8.57 -29.30
N ASN A 74 -10.80 -7.60 -28.47
CA ASN A 74 -10.71 -6.20 -28.88
C ASN A 74 -9.66 -5.99 -29.97
N ASP A 75 -8.48 -6.60 -29.83
CA ASP A 75 -7.40 -6.49 -30.82
C ASP A 75 -7.86 -7.03 -32.20
N VAL A 76 -8.55 -8.18 -32.20
CA VAL A 76 -9.09 -8.78 -33.43
C VAL A 76 -10.21 -7.93 -34.02
N LYS A 77 -11.12 -7.40 -33.19
CA LYS A 77 -12.20 -6.50 -33.62
C LYS A 77 -11.63 -5.24 -34.27
N ASP A 78 -10.65 -4.60 -33.63
CA ASP A 78 -10.06 -3.36 -34.12
C ASP A 78 -9.30 -3.59 -35.44
N LEU A 79 -8.53 -4.69 -35.54
CA LEU A 79 -7.88 -5.07 -36.79
C LEU A 79 -8.91 -5.32 -37.91
N THR A 80 -10.01 -5.99 -37.60
CA THR A 80 -11.09 -6.24 -38.55
C THR A 80 -11.71 -4.93 -39.03
N GLN A 81 -11.92 -3.96 -38.14
CA GLN A 81 -12.45 -2.64 -38.48
C GLN A 81 -11.52 -1.88 -39.44
N VAL A 82 -10.21 -1.97 -39.24
CA VAL A 82 -9.21 -1.37 -40.14
C VAL A 82 -9.28 -2.01 -41.53
N VAL A 83 -9.33 -3.35 -41.60
CA VAL A 83 -9.44 -4.07 -42.86
C VAL A 83 -10.75 -3.73 -43.58
N LEU A 84 -11.88 -3.67 -42.86
CA LEU A 84 -13.17 -3.27 -43.41
C LEU A 84 -13.13 -1.84 -43.97
N GLY A 85 -12.40 -0.92 -43.33
CA GLY A 85 -12.18 0.43 -43.85
C GLY A 85 -11.51 0.42 -45.23
N TYR A 86 -10.43 -0.33 -45.39
CA TYR A 86 -9.75 -0.45 -46.68
C TYR A 86 -10.61 -1.13 -47.76
N VAL A 87 -11.38 -2.16 -47.38
CA VAL A 87 -12.30 -2.82 -48.32
C VAL A 87 -13.42 -1.87 -48.74
N ALA A 88 -13.96 -1.09 -47.80
CA ALA A 88 -15.00 -0.11 -48.07
C ALA A 88 -14.51 0.96 -49.07
N ASP A 89 -13.29 1.47 -48.86
CA ASP A 89 -12.65 2.43 -49.76
C ASP A 89 -12.44 1.85 -51.16
N ALA A 90 -11.94 0.60 -51.25
CA ALA A 90 -11.67 -0.08 -52.52
C ALA A 90 -12.94 -0.41 -53.31
N GLU A 91 -14.02 -0.76 -52.62
CA GLU A 91 -15.31 -1.09 -53.22
C GLU A 91 -16.25 0.12 -53.39
N HIS A 92 -15.81 1.31 -52.98
CA HIS A 92 -16.63 2.54 -52.96
C HIS A 92 -17.98 2.35 -52.24
N CYS A 93 -17.96 1.61 -51.13
CA CYS A 93 -19.11 1.37 -50.29
C CYS A 93 -18.84 1.84 -48.85
N THR A 94 -19.87 1.80 -48.02
CA THR A 94 -19.74 2.15 -46.61
C THR A 94 -19.42 0.92 -45.77
N ILE A 95 -18.73 1.13 -44.65
CA ILE A 95 -18.45 0.06 -43.69
C ILE A 95 -19.76 -0.61 -43.23
N THR A 96 -20.84 0.16 -43.02
CA THR A 96 -22.16 -0.37 -42.66
C THR A 96 -22.72 -1.36 -43.69
N GLU A 97 -22.53 -1.10 -44.99
CA GLU A 97 -22.95 -2.03 -46.06
C GLU A 97 -22.12 -3.32 -46.03
N LEU A 98 -20.83 -3.24 -45.67
CA LEU A 98 -20.00 -4.44 -45.49
C LEU A 98 -20.43 -5.25 -44.26
N HIS A 99 -20.79 -4.60 -43.14
CA HIS A 99 -21.35 -5.31 -41.99
C HIS A 99 -22.63 -6.08 -42.36
N GLN A 100 -23.51 -5.46 -43.14
CA GLN A 100 -24.73 -6.14 -43.62
C GLN A 100 -24.41 -7.28 -44.60
N ARG A 101 -23.48 -7.06 -45.54
CA ARG A 101 -23.11 -8.05 -46.57
C ARG A 101 -22.45 -9.29 -45.98
N TYR A 102 -21.62 -9.12 -44.96
CA TYR A 102 -20.89 -10.21 -44.30
C TYR A 102 -21.55 -10.68 -42.99
N CYS A 103 -22.75 -10.18 -42.67
CA CYS A 103 -23.46 -10.50 -41.42
C CYS A 103 -22.61 -10.27 -40.16
N LEU A 104 -21.82 -9.19 -40.14
CA LEU A 104 -20.95 -8.84 -39.01
C LEU A 104 -21.72 -7.99 -37.98
N PRO A 105 -21.47 -8.18 -36.67
CA PRO A 105 -22.05 -7.35 -35.63
C PRO A 105 -21.56 -5.90 -35.73
N THR A 106 -22.43 -4.93 -35.43
CA THR A 106 -22.16 -3.49 -35.52
C THR A 106 -21.75 -2.83 -34.20
N ASP A 107 -21.65 -3.61 -33.12
CA ASP A 107 -21.40 -3.13 -31.75
C ASP A 107 -19.92 -3.23 -31.33
#